data_AF-A0A431WDT6-F1
#
_entry.id   AF-A0A431WDT6-F1
#
_cell.length_a   1.000
_cell.length_b   1.000
_cell.length_c   1.000
_cell.angle_alpha   90.00
_cell.angle_beta   90.00
_cell.angle_gamma   90.00
#
_symmetry.space_group_name_H-M   'P 1'
#
loop_
_entity.id
_entity.type
_entity.pdbx_description
1 polymer ?
#
loop_
_entity_poly.entity_id
_entity_poly.type
_entity_poly.pdbx_seq_one_letter_code
_entity_poly.pdbx_strand_id
1 'polypeptide(L)'
;MSDIFACDIINPVSVLKQYQFIEPVYHSDGMGHVQEQILVSDQPCSLEGLLERIEEQGDWDSCLVMFEDQPKIWLLSFSDKLENIADYHTKCNMKILSLLTERSDIIALLQDADRWFWDDSNRKMITPLLKEIEELLDHQYSDDLEKEIDVSILTRIKINLEKLYKPYIG
;
A
#
# COMPACT_ATOMS: atom_id res chain seq x y z
N MET A 1 23.48 28.62 -8.83
CA MET A 1 23.00 27.91 -10.03
C MET A 1 21.74 27.21 -9.60
N SER A 2 20.61 27.72 -10.07
CA SER A 2 19.27 27.28 -9.73
C SER A 2 18.91 26.12 -10.63
N ASP A 3 19.02 24.89 -10.12
CA ASP A 3 18.36 23.74 -10.73
C ASP A 3 16.86 23.88 -10.46
N ILE A 4 16.23 24.68 -11.32
CA ILE A 4 14.79 24.69 -11.54
C ILE A 4 14.52 23.37 -12.25
N PHE A 5 14.32 22.29 -11.49
CA PHE A 5 13.96 20.99 -12.04
C PHE A 5 12.63 21.13 -12.78
N ALA A 6 12.62 20.65 -14.01
CA ALA A 6 11.54 20.71 -14.99
C ALA A 6 10.31 19.87 -14.62
N CYS A 7 9.75 20.06 -13.42
CA CYS A 7 8.51 19.42 -12.95
C CYS A 7 7.38 20.50 -12.81
N ASP A 8 7.57 21.73 -13.32
CA ASP A 8 6.66 22.89 -13.13
C ASP A 8 5.42 22.96 -14.05
N ILE A 9 5.25 22.02 -14.99
CA ILE A 9 4.04 21.93 -15.83
C ILE A 9 3.66 20.46 -16.08
N ILE A 10 3.71 19.61 -15.04
CA ILE A 10 3.32 18.21 -15.19
C ILE A 10 2.28 17.88 -14.13
N ASN A 11 1.09 17.49 -14.60
CA ASN A 11 0.04 16.97 -13.74
C ASN A 11 0.61 15.77 -12.94
N PRO A 12 0.70 15.84 -11.60
CA PRO A 12 1.39 14.84 -10.79
C PRO A 12 0.70 13.47 -10.87
N VAL A 13 -0.63 13.42 -11.02
CA VAL A 13 -1.38 12.18 -11.25
C VAL A 13 -0.98 11.52 -12.57
N SER A 14 -0.72 12.31 -13.62
CA SER A 14 -0.28 11.80 -14.91
C SER A 14 1.13 11.22 -14.87
N VAL A 15 2.02 11.81 -14.05
CA VAL A 15 3.37 11.24 -13.80
C VAL A 15 3.25 9.96 -12.99
N LEU A 16 2.45 10.00 -11.92
CA LEU A 16 2.23 8.84 -11.06
C LEU A 16 1.65 7.66 -11.85
N LYS A 17 0.74 7.90 -12.80
CA LYS A 17 0.18 6.87 -13.68
C LYS A 17 1.24 6.08 -14.45
N GLN A 18 2.40 6.69 -14.72
CA GLN A 18 3.51 6.09 -15.46
C GLN A 18 4.65 5.65 -14.54
N TYR A 19 4.47 5.74 -13.22
CA TYR A 19 5.48 5.37 -12.25
C TYR A 19 5.75 3.87 -12.32
N GLN A 20 7.03 3.52 -12.40
CA GLN A 20 7.56 2.17 -12.41
C GLN A 20 8.20 1.86 -11.05
N PHE A 21 7.67 0.85 -10.37
CA PHE A 21 8.28 0.32 -9.17
C PHE A 21 9.34 -0.70 -9.56
N ILE A 22 10.59 -0.43 -9.21
CA ILE A 22 11.71 -1.32 -9.55
C ILE A 22 11.94 -2.25 -8.37
N GLU A 23 11.85 -3.55 -8.62
CA GLU A 23 12.18 -4.56 -7.62
C GLU A 23 13.70 -4.71 -7.48
N PRO A 24 14.20 -4.92 -6.25
CA PRO A 24 15.60 -5.21 -6.02
C PRO A 24 15.98 -6.55 -6.66
N VAL A 25 17.23 -6.66 -7.12
CA VAL A 25 17.76 -7.91 -7.67
C VAL A 25 18.54 -8.66 -6.59
N TYR A 26 18.07 -9.86 -6.26
CA TYR A 26 18.72 -10.74 -5.30
C TYR A 26 19.70 -11.69 -6.00
N HIS A 27 20.93 -11.76 -5.50
CA HIS A 27 21.95 -12.67 -6.00
C HIS A 27 22.74 -13.29 -4.85
N SER A 28 23.27 -14.51 -5.05
CA SER A 28 24.12 -15.15 -4.04
C SER A 28 25.51 -14.52 -4.03
N ASP A 29 26.08 -14.29 -2.85
CA ASP A 29 27.47 -13.84 -2.68
C ASP A 29 28.51 -14.95 -2.84
N GLY A 30 28.07 -16.19 -3.12
CA GLY A 30 28.94 -17.37 -3.21
C GLY A 30 29.41 -17.92 -1.85
N MET A 31 29.02 -17.30 -0.74
CA MET A 31 29.32 -17.72 0.64
C MET A 31 28.08 -18.22 1.39
N GLY A 32 26.95 -18.36 0.69
CA GLY A 32 25.68 -18.78 1.26
C GLY A 32 24.80 -17.64 1.77
N HIS A 33 25.15 -16.38 1.49
CA HIS A 33 24.26 -15.25 1.74
C HIS A 33 23.62 -14.74 0.44
N VAL A 34 22.51 -14.03 0.60
CA VAL A 34 21.83 -13.30 -0.46
C VAL A 34 22.19 -11.83 -0.33
N GLN A 35 22.73 -11.26 -1.40
CA GLN A 35 22.96 -9.82 -1.54
C GLN A 35 21.81 -9.20 -2.32
N GLU A 36 21.37 -8.05 -1.82
CA GLU A 36 20.34 -7.23 -2.45
C GLU A 36 21.01 -6.11 -3.25
N GLN A 37 20.73 -6.06 -4.56
CA GLN A 37 21.09 -4.93 -5.39
C GLN A 37 19.90 -4.00 -5.53
N ILE A 38 19.99 -2.85 -4.86
CA ILE A 38 19.00 -1.76 -5.02
C ILE A 38 19.24 -1.12 -6.39
N LEU A 39 18.25 -1.20 -7.26
CA LEU A 39 18.26 -0.53 -8.55
C LEU A 39 17.80 0.93 -8.36
N VAL A 40 18.55 1.87 -8.93
CA VAL A 40 18.20 3.29 -8.90
C VAL A 40 17.20 3.55 -10.02
N SER A 41 16.06 4.16 -9.69
CA SER A 41 15.06 4.57 -10.65
C SER A 41 15.50 5.84 -11.38
N ASP A 42 15.37 5.86 -12.71
CA ASP A 42 15.59 7.05 -13.55
C ASP A 42 14.40 8.04 -13.49
N GLN A 43 13.51 7.89 -12.51
CA GLN A 43 12.32 8.73 -12.39
C GLN A 43 12.67 10.15 -11.96
N PRO A 44 12.04 11.15 -12.60
CA PRO A 44 12.38 12.55 -12.38
C PRO A 44 11.91 13.10 -11.03
N CYS A 45 10.86 12.52 -10.45
CA CYS A 45 10.19 13.00 -9.24
C CYS A 45 9.90 11.74 -8.37
N SER A 46 10.20 11.79 -7.06
CA SER A 46 9.96 10.67 -6.12
C SER A 46 8.46 10.44 -5.90
N LEU A 47 8.07 9.24 -5.48
CA LEU A 47 6.68 8.92 -5.14
C LEU A 47 6.11 9.93 -4.13
N GLU A 48 6.82 10.14 -3.02
CA GLU A 48 6.42 11.03 -1.93
C GLU A 48 6.28 12.46 -2.44
N GLY A 49 7.22 12.93 -3.28
CA GLY A 49 7.13 14.25 -3.89
C GLY A 49 5.95 14.39 -4.87
N LEU A 50 5.53 13.30 -5.52
CA LEU A 50 4.31 13.28 -6.34
C LEU A 50 3.05 13.32 -5.47
N LEU A 51 3.01 12.57 -4.36
CA LEU A 51 1.88 12.53 -3.44
C LEU A 51 1.69 13.86 -2.71
N GLU A 52 2.77 14.49 -2.26
CA GLU A 52 2.74 15.84 -1.67
C GLU A 52 2.16 16.87 -2.65
N ARG A 53 2.55 16.80 -3.94
CA ARG A 53 2.00 17.69 -4.97
C ARG A 53 0.52 17.43 -5.25
N ILE A 54 0.07 16.18 -5.19
CA ILE A 54 -1.36 15.84 -5.33
C ILE A 54 -2.16 16.41 -4.16
N GLU A 55 -1.63 16.31 -2.93
CA GLU A 55 -2.22 16.94 -1.74
C GLU A 55 -2.30 18.46 -1.89
N GLU A 56 -1.20 19.12 -2.27
CA GLU A 56 -1.16 20.58 -2.48
C GLU A 56 -2.14 21.06 -3.55
N GLN A 57 -2.38 20.25 -4.59
CA GLN A 57 -3.32 20.54 -5.66
C GLN A 57 -4.77 20.14 -5.33
N GLY A 58 -4.97 19.37 -4.25
CA GLY A 58 -6.27 18.81 -3.87
C GLY A 58 -6.83 17.81 -4.91
N ASP A 59 -5.97 17.16 -5.69
CA ASP A 59 -6.38 16.31 -6.84
C ASP A 59 -6.50 14.81 -6.50
N TRP A 60 -6.88 14.51 -5.24
CA TRP A 60 -7.00 13.13 -4.77
C TRP A 60 -8.07 12.34 -5.50
N ASP A 61 -9.17 12.97 -5.90
CA ASP A 61 -10.24 12.30 -6.65
C ASP A 61 -9.70 11.73 -7.97
N SER A 62 -8.94 12.53 -8.73
CA SER A 62 -8.30 12.06 -9.97
C SER A 62 -7.26 10.98 -9.70
N CYS A 63 -6.49 11.11 -8.61
CA CYS A 63 -5.51 10.10 -8.20
C CYS A 63 -6.18 8.75 -7.89
N LEU A 64 -7.26 8.76 -7.12
CA LEU A 64 -7.96 7.53 -6.72
C LEU A 64 -8.73 6.90 -7.88
N VAL A 65 -9.25 7.70 -8.82
CA VAL A 65 -9.82 7.20 -10.08
C VAL A 65 -8.75 6.54 -10.94
N MET A 66 -7.54 7.12 -11.01
CA MET A 66 -6.45 6.56 -11.79
C MET A 66 -6.07 5.14 -11.36
N PHE A 67 -6.25 4.78 -10.08
CA PHE A 67 -5.97 3.43 -9.58
C PHE A 67 -6.85 2.36 -10.24
N GLU A 68 -8.06 2.71 -10.70
CA GLU A 68 -8.97 1.78 -11.38
C GLU A 68 -8.41 1.28 -12.72
N ASP A 69 -7.52 2.06 -13.34
CA ASP A 69 -6.85 1.72 -14.60
C ASP A 69 -5.54 0.94 -14.39
N GLN A 70 -5.08 0.75 -13.15
CA GLN A 70 -3.75 0.21 -12.87
C GLN A 70 -3.75 -1.31 -12.71
N PRO A 71 -2.68 -2.00 -13.17
CA PRO A 71 -2.50 -3.42 -12.90
C PRO A 71 -2.39 -3.71 -11.40
N LYS A 72 -2.87 -4.88 -10.95
CA LYS A 72 -2.80 -5.30 -9.54
C LYS A 72 -1.39 -5.27 -8.95
N ILE A 73 -0.39 -5.67 -9.73
CA ILE A 73 1.03 -5.62 -9.33
C ILE A 73 1.46 -4.19 -9.04
N TRP A 74 1.05 -3.23 -9.88
CA TRP A 74 1.34 -1.82 -9.67
C TRP A 74 0.73 -1.29 -8.38
N LEU A 75 -0.53 -1.65 -8.10
CA LEU A 75 -1.22 -1.24 -6.87
C LEU A 75 -0.53 -1.78 -5.61
N LEU A 76 -0.13 -3.06 -5.64
CA LEU A 76 0.60 -3.68 -4.53
C LEU A 76 1.98 -3.05 -4.32
N SER A 77 2.73 -2.82 -5.41
CA SER A 77 4.03 -2.14 -5.32
C SER A 77 3.89 -0.68 -4.85
N PHE A 78 2.83 0.02 -5.26
CA PHE A 78 2.52 1.35 -4.75
C PHE A 78 2.31 1.31 -3.24
N SER A 79 1.47 0.40 -2.74
CA SER A 79 1.21 0.25 -1.30
C SER A 79 2.47 -0.10 -0.50
N ASP A 80 3.33 -0.99 -1.01
CA ASP A 80 4.59 -1.39 -0.36
C ASP A 80 5.56 -0.23 -0.20
N LYS A 81 5.53 0.74 -1.13
CA LYS A 81 6.40 1.91 -1.10
C LYS A 81 5.86 3.09 -0.30
N LEU A 82 4.61 3.04 0.18
CA LEU A 82 4.08 4.11 1.03
C LEU A 82 4.77 4.12 2.40
N GLU A 83 5.28 5.28 2.80
CA GLU A 83 5.88 5.46 4.12
C GLU A 83 4.84 5.44 5.27
N ASN A 84 3.54 5.54 4.97
CA ASN A 84 2.45 5.55 5.95
C ASN A 84 2.56 6.66 7.02
N ILE A 85 3.10 7.82 6.64
CA ILE A 85 3.28 8.98 7.52
C ILE A 85 2.15 10.03 7.45
N ALA A 86 1.17 9.86 6.56
CA ALA A 86 0.11 10.83 6.28
C ALA A 86 -1.23 10.15 6.04
N ASP A 87 -2.34 10.87 6.30
CA ASP A 87 -3.71 10.36 6.19
C ASP A 87 -4.06 9.85 4.78
N TYR A 88 -3.59 10.53 3.74
CA TYR A 88 -3.85 10.11 2.36
C TYR A 88 -3.27 8.73 2.02
N HIS A 89 -2.23 8.26 2.72
CA HIS A 89 -1.70 6.90 2.54
C HIS A 89 -2.75 5.85 2.88
N THR A 90 -3.47 6.03 4.00
CA THR A 90 -4.55 5.13 4.40
C THR A 90 -5.70 5.17 3.40
N LYS A 91 -6.03 6.34 2.86
CA LYS A 91 -7.05 6.45 1.78
C LYS A 91 -6.63 5.68 0.54
N CYS A 92 -5.37 5.78 0.13
CA CYS A 92 -4.83 5.00 -0.99
C CYS A 92 -4.92 3.50 -0.73
N ASN A 93 -4.47 3.03 0.44
CA ASN A 93 -4.51 1.60 0.78
C ASN A 93 -5.94 1.05 0.85
N MET A 94 -6.88 1.82 1.40
CA MET A 94 -8.31 1.44 1.41
C MET A 94 -8.91 1.42 0.00
N LYS A 95 -8.51 2.34 -0.88
CA LYS A 95 -8.92 2.31 -2.29
C LYS A 95 -8.36 1.09 -3.00
N ILE A 96 -7.08 0.77 -2.81
CA ILE A 96 -6.44 -0.43 -3.36
C ILE A 96 -7.17 -1.69 -2.88
N LEU A 97 -7.45 -1.79 -1.57
CA LEU A 97 -8.21 -2.92 -1.00
C LEU A 97 -9.54 -3.13 -1.71
N SER A 98 -10.27 -2.06 -2.02
CA SER A 98 -11.56 -2.14 -2.73
C SER A 98 -11.46 -2.58 -4.19
N LEU A 99 -10.27 -2.53 -4.79
CA LEU A 99 -10.01 -2.91 -6.19
C LEU A 99 -9.46 -4.33 -6.32
N LEU A 100 -8.85 -4.87 -5.27
CA LEU A 100 -8.34 -6.23 -5.27
C LEU A 100 -9.46 -7.25 -5.06
N THR A 101 -9.45 -8.32 -5.85
CA THR A 101 -10.45 -9.39 -5.76
C THR A 101 -9.85 -10.73 -5.37
N GLU A 102 -8.55 -10.93 -5.62
CA GLU A 102 -7.86 -12.18 -5.29
C GLU A 102 -7.43 -12.20 -3.83
N ARG A 103 -7.72 -13.31 -3.14
CA ARG A 103 -7.43 -13.50 -1.71
C ARG A 103 -5.95 -13.27 -1.38
N SER A 104 -5.03 -13.81 -2.17
CA SER A 104 -3.60 -13.67 -1.94
C SER A 104 -3.15 -12.21 -2.02
N ASP A 105 -3.68 -11.46 -2.98
CA ASP A 105 -3.34 -10.05 -3.19
C ASP A 105 -3.89 -9.19 -2.06
N ILE A 106 -5.12 -9.47 -1.61
CA ILE A 106 -5.71 -8.83 -0.43
C ILE A 106 -4.88 -9.12 0.81
N ILE A 107 -4.48 -10.38 1.04
CA ILE A 107 -3.65 -10.75 2.18
C ILE A 107 -2.31 -10.02 2.11
N ALA A 108 -1.67 -9.97 0.94
CA ALA A 108 -0.41 -9.26 0.72
C ALA A 108 -0.52 -7.77 1.07
N LEU A 109 -1.58 -7.09 0.62
CA LEU A 109 -1.85 -5.70 0.99
C LEU A 109 -2.02 -5.53 2.50
N LEU A 110 -2.74 -6.44 3.14
CA LEU A 110 -3.10 -6.32 4.55
C LEU A 110 -1.95 -6.59 5.52
N GLN A 111 -0.82 -7.17 5.07
CA GLN A 111 0.28 -7.63 5.94
C GLN A 111 0.82 -6.55 6.90
N ASP A 112 0.73 -5.28 6.49
CA ASP A 112 1.16 -4.10 7.24
C ASP A 112 0.01 -3.14 7.58
N ALA A 113 -1.25 -3.59 7.52
CA ALA A 113 -2.41 -2.72 7.77
C ALA A 113 -2.47 -2.15 9.19
N ASP A 114 -1.88 -2.83 10.17
CA ASP A 114 -1.73 -2.32 11.53
C ASP A 114 -0.67 -1.22 11.68
N ARG A 115 0.13 -0.99 10.62
CA ARG A 115 1.15 0.07 10.52
C ARG A 115 0.74 1.24 9.63
N TRP A 116 -0.42 1.18 8.99
CA TRP A 116 -0.95 2.32 8.25
C TRP A 116 -1.17 3.54 9.16
N PHE A 117 -1.27 4.71 8.55
CA PHE A 117 -1.47 5.95 9.30
C PHE A 117 -2.91 6.02 9.85
N TRP A 118 -3.08 5.77 11.15
CA TRP A 118 -4.40 5.79 11.80
C TRP A 118 -4.57 7.03 12.70
N ASP A 119 -5.41 7.97 12.26
CA ASP A 119 -5.75 9.17 13.02
C ASP A 119 -7.28 9.31 13.21
N ASP A 120 -7.70 10.37 13.89
CA ASP A 120 -9.13 10.59 14.18
C ASP A 120 -9.98 10.79 12.91
N SER A 121 -9.37 11.19 11.78
CA SER A 121 -10.08 11.42 10.52
C SER A 121 -10.42 10.12 9.80
N ASN A 122 -9.59 9.07 9.96
CA ASN A 122 -9.71 7.82 9.23
C ASN A 122 -9.95 6.56 10.08
N ARG A 123 -9.84 6.63 11.42
CA ARG A 123 -10.09 5.50 12.35
C ARG A 123 -11.41 4.76 12.15
N LYS A 124 -12.45 5.45 11.66
CA LYS A 124 -13.74 4.83 11.31
C LYS A 124 -13.61 3.75 10.22
N MET A 125 -12.55 3.77 9.42
CA MET A 125 -12.25 2.76 8.39
C MET A 125 -11.69 1.46 8.99
N ILE A 126 -11.30 1.44 10.27
CA ILE A 126 -10.83 0.21 10.92
C ILE A 126 -11.96 -0.82 11.03
N THR A 127 -13.20 -0.40 11.30
CA THR A 127 -14.34 -1.34 11.41
C THR A 127 -14.62 -2.10 10.11
N PRO A 128 -14.79 -1.46 8.94
CA PRO A 128 -14.94 -2.21 7.69
C PRO A 128 -13.71 -3.07 7.38
N LEU A 129 -12.50 -2.60 7.67
CA LEU A 129 -11.27 -3.37 7.50
C LEU A 129 -11.24 -4.65 8.36
N LEU A 130 -11.66 -4.56 9.63
CA LEU A 130 -11.79 -5.71 10.52
C LEU A 130 -12.80 -6.73 9.98
N LYS A 131 -13.91 -6.27 9.38
CA LYS A 131 -14.90 -7.15 8.77
C LYS A 131 -14.31 -7.92 7.58
N GLU A 132 -13.56 -7.25 6.71
CA GLU A 132 -12.86 -7.91 5.59
C GLU A 132 -11.84 -8.95 6.11
N ILE A 133 -11.07 -8.62 7.16
CA ILE A 133 -10.13 -9.55 7.79
C ILE A 133 -10.85 -10.77 8.38
N GLU A 134 -12.01 -10.58 9.01
CA GLU A 134 -12.84 -11.67 9.53
C GLU A 134 -13.34 -12.58 8.41
N GLU A 135 -13.83 -12.03 7.31
CA GLU A 135 -14.28 -12.80 6.14
C GLU A 135 -13.13 -13.61 5.53
N LEU A 136 -11.93 -13.04 5.49
CA LEU A 136 -10.73 -13.77 5.05
C LEU A 136 -10.38 -14.91 6.02
N LEU A 137 -10.48 -14.70 7.33
CA LEU A 137 -10.19 -15.73 8.34
C LEU A 137 -11.22 -16.86 8.36
N ASP A 138 -12.50 -16.54 8.16
CA ASP A 138 -13.61 -17.50 8.17
C ASP A 138 -13.76 -18.27 6.86
N HIS A 139 -12.99 -17.89 5.83
CA HIS A 139 -13.03 -18.52 4.52
C HIS A 139 -12.72 -20.02 4.59
N GLN A 140 -13.65 -20.84 4.11
CA GLN A 140 -13.45 -22.27 4.00
C GLN A 140 -12.68 -22.58 2.71
N TYR A 141 -11.48 -23.14 2.87
CA TYR A 141 -10.58 -23.48 1.79
C TYR A 141 -11.23 -24.41 0.77
N SER A 142 -11.16 -24.01 -0.50
CA SER A 142 -11.73 -24.79 -1.61
C SER A 142 -10.79 -25.90 -2.07
N ASP A 143 -9.48 -25.73 -1.86
CA ASP A 143 -8.44 -26.72 -2.17
C ASP A 143 -7.32 -26.77 -1.10
N ASP A 144 -6.36 -27.68 -1.27
CA ASP A 144 -5.25 -27.89 -0.34
C ASP A 144 -4.15 -26.82 -0.46
N LEU A 145 -4.04 -26.11 -1.60
CA LEU A 145 -3.03 -25.07 -1.82
C LEU A 145 -3.42 -23.78 -1.07
N GLU A 146 -4.71 -23.43 -1.07
CA GLU A 146 -5.21 -22.29 -0.30
C GLU A 146 -4.99 -22.46 1.21
N LYS A 147 -4.93 -23.71 1.71
CA LYS A 147 -4.62 -24.02 3.12
C LYS A 147 -3.17 -23.71 3.49
N GLU A 148 -2.26 -23.64 2.52
CA GLU A 148 -0.85 -23.33 2.77
C GLU A 148 -0.61 -21.83 3.01
N ILE A 149 -1.58 -20.97 2.69
CA ILE A 149 -1.49 -19.54 2.98
C ILE A 149 -1.59 -19.34 4.50
N ASP A 150 -0.48 -18.91 5.10
CA ASP A 150 -0.43 -18.58 6.53
C ASP A 150 -1.28 -17.34 6.85
N VAL A 151 -2.47 -17.57 7.41
CA VAL A 151 -3.39 -16.52 7.86
C VAL A 151 -3.12 -16.05 9.29
N SER A 152 -2.08 -16.57 9.97
CA SER A 152 -1.71 -16.11 11.32
C SER A 152 -1.38 -14.61 11.34
N ILE A 153 -0.85 -14.09 10.22
CA ILE A 153 -0.59 -12.66 10.05
C ILE A 153 -1.88 -11.84 10.16
N LEU A 154 -2.97 -12.29 9.54
CA LEU A 154 -4.28 -11.63 9.62
C LEU A 154 -4.83 -11.61 11.04
N THR A 155 -4.62 -12.69 11.80
CA THR A 155 -5.02 -12.73 13.21
C THR A 155 -4.25 -11.69 14.04
N ARG A 156 -2.94 -11.57 13.82
CA ARG A 156 -2.10 -10.55 14.46
C ARG A 156 -2.58 -9.13 14.11
N ILE A 157 -2.80 -8.87 12.83
CA ILE A 157 -3.28 -7.56 12.34
C ILE A 157 -4.62 -7.22 12.97
N LYS A 158 -5.58 -8.15 12.97
CA LYS A 158 -6.90 -7.99 13.60
C LYS A 158 -6.77 -7.53 15.04
N ILE A 159 -5.97 -8.24 15.85
CA ILE A 159 -5.76 -7.91 17.27
C ILE A 159 -5.16 -6.51 17.44
N ASN A 160 -4.22 -6.12 16.58
CA ASN A 160 -3.58 -4.81 16.67
C ASN A 160 -4.53 -3.68 16.26
N LEU A 161 -5.29 -3.87 15.19
CA LEU A 161 -6.33 -2.94 14.75
C LEU A 161 -7.45 -2.77 15.80
N GLU A 162 -7.88 -3.85 16.45
CA GLU A 162 -8.86 -3.79 17.55
C GLU A 162 -8.36 -2.95 18.74
N LYS A 163 -7.06 -3.05 19.07
CA LYS A 163 -6.44 -2.21 20.11
C LYS A 163 -6.39 -0.75 19.71
N LEU A 164 -6.13 -0.46 18.44
CA LEU A 164 -6.14 0.91 17.91
C LEU A 164 -7.56 1.50 17.90
N TYR A 165 -8.57 0.68 17.58
CA TYR A 165 -9.96 1.11 17.49
C TYR A 165 -10.62 1.30 18.85
N LYS A 166 -10.35 0.44 19.85
CA LYS A 166 -10.92 0.60 21.20
C LYS A 166 -10.34 1.85 21.86
N PRO A 167 -11.11 2.94 22.02
CA PRO A 167 -10.67 4.03 22.88
C PRO A 167 -10.64 3.47 24.31
N TYR A 168 -9.67 3.89 25.10
CA TYR A 168 -9.72 3.73 26.55
C TYR A 168 -11.14 4.05 27.05
N ILE A 169 -11.84 3.04 27.59
CA ILE A 169 -12.91 3.29 28.55
C ILE A 169 -12.18 3.72 29.82
N GLY A 170 -11.90 5.01 29.92
CA GLY A 170 -11.43 5.69 31.12
C GLY A 170 -12.58 6.40 31.79
#